data_AF-W5N4A4-F1
#
_entry.id   AF-W5N4A4-F1
#
_cell.length_a   1.000
_cell.length_b   1.000
_cell.length_c   1.000
_cell.angle_alpha   90.00
_cell.angle_beta   90.00
_cell.angle_gamma   90.00
#
_symmetry.space_group_name_H-M   'P 1'
#
loop_
_entity.id
_entity.type
_entity.pdbx_description
1 polymer ?
#
loop_
_entity_poly.entity_id
_entity_poly.type
_entity_poly.pdbx_seq_one_letter_code
_entity_poly.pdbx_strand_id
1 'polypeptide(L)'
;MVYSQALGFTHGMGVLSEEDNLVEAMKKFVNQFTSARKEKCADKPFDSGCSSEGEMSEDSGVDRRSPEDPLDERLWQELAQQMELCLARAKKTELQCQEVLIPRQLAGRIARDALRTASDEPCGLRGAVIQVHLETGSAVRALGSIVPDRSVTPTFELSVVFKADQDNWPSLRHLFGKVLKLSPGFRLVKRKLYSSAGPLIQEF
;
A
#
# COMPACT_ATOMS: atom_id res chain seq x y z
N MET A 1 -61.68 -55.22 -23.21
CA MET A 1 -60.27 -54.75 -23.18
C MET A 1 -60.21 -53.66 -22.12
N VAL A 2 -60.07 -54.02 -20.84
CA VAL A 2 -58.84 -54.23 -20.05
C VAL A 2 -57.99 -52.96 -19.98
N TYR A 3 -58.09 -52.27 -18.84
CA TYR A 3 -57.32 -51.11 -18.42
C TYR A 3 -55.93 -51.52 -17.93
N SER A 4 -54.94 -50.64 -18.05
CA SER A 4 -53.74 -50.71 -17.21
C SER A 4 -53.15 -49.33 -16.94
N GLN A 5 -52.89 -49.05 -15.67
CA GLN A 5 -52.11 -47.93 -15.17
C GLN A 5 -50.70 -48.43 -14.83
N ALA A 6 -49.69 -47.59 -15.02
CA ALA A 6 -48.40 -47.75 -14.35
C ALA A 6 -47.85 -46.37 -13.95
N LEU A 7 -47.54 -46.24 -12.66
CA LEU A 7 -46.73 -45.18 -12.05
C LEU A 7 -45.24 -45.41 -12.34
N GLY A 8 -44.46 -44.34 -12.48
CA GLY A 8 -43.00 -44.43 -12.60
C GLY A 8 -42.26 -43.09 -12.64
N PHE A 9 -41.96 -42.56 -11.45
CA PHE A 9 -40.79 -41.77 -11.01
C PHE A 9 -39.91 -40.96 -12.01
N THR A 10 -39.89 -39.64 -11.78
CA THR A 10 -38.74 -38.73 -11.58
C THR A 10 -37.46 -38.88 -12.44
N HIS A 11 -37.13 -37.82 -13.21
CA HIS A 11 -35.78 -37.24 -13.15
C HIS A 11 -35.80 -35.77 -13.56
N GLY A 12 -35.52 -34.90 -12.58
CA GLY A 12 -35.20 -33.50 -12.82
C GLY A 12 -33.80 -33.40 -13.41
N MET A 13 -33.68 -32.77 -14.57
CA MET A 13 -32.38 -32.29 -15.04
C MET A 13 -32.03 -31.06 -14.23
N GLY A 14 -31.16 -31.24 -13.25
CA GLY A 14 -30.50 -30.15 -12.55
C GLY A 14 -29.72 -29.32 -13.57
N VAL A 15 -30.11 -28.07 -13.73
CA VAL A 15 -29.28 -27.03 -14.34
C VAL A 15 -28.10 -26.85 -13.40
N LEU A 16 -26.96 -27.45 -13.75
CA LEU A 16 -25.70 -27.20 -13.06
C LEU A 16 -25.35 -25.74 -13.28
N SER A 17 -25.39 -25.00 -12.18
CA SER A 17 -25.35 -23.55 -12.16
C SER A 17 -23.93 -23.03 -12.40
N GLU A 18 -23.84 -21.98 -13.20
CA GLU A 18 -22.62 -21.26 -13.57
C GLU A 18 -21.84 -20.74 -12.34
N GLU A 19 -22.50 -20.69 -11.18
CA GLU A 19 -21.94 -20.28 -9.89
C GLU A 19 -20.88 -21.25 -9.34
N ASP A 20 -21.02 -22.56 -9.55
CA ASP A 20 -20.05 -23.56 -9.06
C ASP A 20 -18.70 -23.42 -9.80
N ASN A 21 -18.75 -23.08 -11.09
CA ASN A 21 -17.56 -22.89 -11.92
C ASN A 21 -16.78 -21.62 -11.52
N LEU A 22 -17.49 -20.58 -11.06
CA LEU A 22 -16.91 -19.33 -10.57
C LEU A 22 -16.22 -19.51 -9.21
N VAL A 23 -16.82 -20.28 -8.31
CA VAL A 23 -16.21 -20.63 -7.02
C VAL A 23 -14.95 -21.47 -7.23
N GLU A 24 -14.96 -22.41 -8.17
CA GLU A 24 -13.79 -23.22 -8.53
C GLU A 24 -12.67 -22.36 -9.16
N ALA A 25 -13.02 -21.40 -10.00
CA ALA A 25 -12.09 -20.44 -10.59
C ALA A 25 -11.47 -19.50 -9.53
N MET A 26 -12.27 -19.03 -8.57
CA MET A 26 -11.79 -18.19 -7.46
C MET A 26 -10.86 -18.97 -6.51
N LYS A 27 -11.18 -20.24 -6.21
CA LYS A 27 -10.29 -21.12 -5.42
C LYS A 27 -8.94 -21.33 -6.11
N LYS A 28 -8.93 -21.53 -7.44
CA LYS A 28 -7.69 -21.65 -8.22
C LYS A 28 -6.86 -20.36 -8.17
N PHE A 29 -7.49 -19.20 -8.27
CA PHE A 29 -6.79 -17.91 -8.22
C PHE A 29 -6.15 -17.65 -6.85
N VAL A 30 -6.86 -17.93 -5.75
CA VAL A 30 -6.34 -17.75 -4.39
C VAL A 30 -5.15 -18.68 -4.10
N ASN A 31 -5.20 -19.94 -4.54
CA ASN A 31 -4.09 -20.88 -4.40
C ASN A 31 -2.82 -20.46 -5.15
N GLN A 32 -2.99 -19.78 -6.30
CA GLN A 32 -1.87 -19.28 -7.09
C GLN A 32 -1.13 -18.14 -6.38
N PHE A 33 -1.84 -17.31 -5.61
CA PHE A 33 -1.25 -16.21 -4.83
C PHE A 33 -0.64 -16.64 -3.49
N THR A 34 -1.16 -17.70 -2.85
CA THR A 34 -0.63 -18.18 -1.55
C THR A 34 0.60 -19.07 -1.69
N SER A 35 0.85 -19.67 -2.87
CA SER A 35 2.03 -20.50 -3.12
C SER A 35 3.34 -19.70 -3.24
N ALA A 36 3.26 -18.40 -3.56
CA ALA A 36 4.44 -17.53 -3.73
C ALA A 36 5.06 -17.03 -2.40
N ARG A 37 4.63 -17.54 -1.23
CA ARG A 37 5.11 -17.12 0.10
C ARG A 37 5.98 -18.13 0.84
N LYS A 38 6.55 -19.13 0.14
CA LYS A 38 7.41 -20.13 0.80
C LYS A 38 8.76 -20.28 0.12
N GLU A 39 9.57 -19.23 0.20
CA GLU A 39 11.03 -19.39 0.24
C GLU A 39 11.55 -18.92 1.59
N LYS A 40 12.19 -19.88 2.26
CA LYS A 40 12.70 -19.86 3.62
C LYS A 40 14.21 -19.64 3.51
N CYS A 41 14.74 -18.50 3.95
CA CYS A 41 16.19 -18.34 4.04
C CYS A 41 16.64 -18.87 5.40
N ALA A 42 17.41 -19.95 5.35
CA ALA A 42 17.95 -20.69 6.47
C ALA A 42 19.16 -19.99 7.08
N ASP A 43 19.30 -20.14 8.40
CA ASP A 43 20.49 -19.82 9.20
C ASP A 43 21.76 -20.48 8.66
N LYS A 44 22.89 -19.76 8.70
CA LYS A 44 24.22 -20.37 8.88
C LYS A 44 25.12 -19.50 9.79
N PRO A 45 25.98 -20.12 10.63
CA PRO A 45 26.83 -19.43 11.58
C PRO A 45 28.32 -19.32 11.18
N PHE A 46 28.99 -18.32 11.77
CA PHE A 46 30.41 -18.19 12.14
C PHE A 46 31.49 -18.09 11.04
N ASP A 47 32.28 -17.01 11.00
CA ASP A 47 33.68 -17.06 11.46
C ASP A 47 34.30 -15.68 11.75
N SER A 48 35.20 -15.68 12.72
CA SER A 48 35.94 -14.57 13.32
C SER A 48 37.27 -14.34 12.58
N GLY A 49 37.64 -13.08 12.33
CA GLY A 49 38.99 -12.73 11.91
C GLY A 49 39.27 -11.23 12.01
N CYS A 50 40.06 -10.84 13.01
CA CYS A 50 40.61 -9.50 13.22
C CYS A 50 42.03 -9.43 12.65
N SER A 51 42.39 -8.37 11.91
CA SER A 51 43.73 -7.74 11.89
C SER A 51 43.69 -6.40 11.15
N SER A 52 44.23 -5.35 11.80
CA SER A 52 44.68 -4.07 11.21
C SER A 52 45.69 -4.33 10.06
N GLU A 53 45.98 -3.45 9.10
CA GLU A 53 46.50 -2.07 9.17
C GLU A 53 46.27 -1.38 7.80
N GLY A 54 46.25 -0.05 7.79
CA GLY A 54 45.75 0.75 6.67
C GLY A 54 46.70 0.99 5.50
N GLU A 55 46.16 1.56 4.43
CA GLU A 55 46.89 2.33 3.44
C GLU A 55 45.94 3.31 2.73
N MET A 56 46.44 4.54 2.54
CA MET A 56 45.77 5.69 1.93
C MET A 56 45.82 5.54 0.40
N SER A 57 44.71 5.75 -0.30
CA SER A 57 44.73 5.94 -1.75
C SER A 57 43.61 6.89 -2.18
N GLU A 58 44.01 8.04 -2.71
CA GLU A 58 43.20 8.92 -3.55
C GLU A 58 43.09 8.28 -4.95
N ASP A 59 41.88 8.25 -5.54
CA ASP A 59 41.59 8.56 -6.95
C ASP A 59 40.35 7.82 -7.53
N SER A 60 39.54 8.62 -8.22
CA SER A 60 38.41 8.37 -9.14
C SER A 60 37.36 7.28 -8.84
N GLY A 61 36.21 7.72 -8.30
CA GLY A 61 35.03 6.89 -8.07
C GLY A 61 33.76 7.45 -8.73
N VAL A 62 33.35 6.82 -9.82
CA VAL A 62 32.01 6.83 -10.44
C VAL A 62 30.90 7.01 -9.41
N ASP A 63 29.94 7.90 -9.68
CA ASP A 63 28.68 8.10 -8.94
C ASP A 63 27.82 6.82 -8.95
N ARG A 64 28.25 5.83 -8.18
CA ARG A 64 27.46 4.68 -7.77
C ARG A 64 26.63 5.19 -6.61
N ARG A 65 25.33 5.44 -6.85
CA ARG A 65 24.35 5.67 -5.77
C ARG A 65 24.65 4.71 -4.63
N SER A 66 25.04 5.29 -3.49
CA SER A 66 25.36 4.57 -2.26
C SER A 66 24.21 3.62 -1.92
N PRO A 67 24.48 2.44 -1.32
CA PRO A 67 23.46 1.70 -0.61
C PRO A 67 22.77 2.69 0.35
N GLU A 68 21.44 2.79 0.24
CA GLU A 68 20.66 3.70 1.06
C GLU A 68 20.97 3.40 2.55
N ASP A 69 21.23 4.43 3.35
CA ASP A 69 21.69 4.29 4.73
C ASP A 69 20.73 3.33 5.47
N PRO A 70 21.22 2.31 6.21
CA PRO A 70 20.35 1.44 7.01
C PRO A 70 19.37 2.18 7.92
N LEU A 71 19.68 3.42 8.30
CA LEU A 71 18.78 4.31 9.03
C LEU A 71 17.61 4.80 8.16
N ASP A 72 17.88 5.16 6.90
CA ASP A 72 16.86 5.63 5.94
C ASP A 72 15.87 4.52 5.59
N GLU A 73 16.34 3.27 5.46
CA GLU A 73 15.47 2.12 5.21
C GLU A 73 14.49 1.89 6.36
N ARG A 74 14.93 2.08 7.62
CA ARG A 74 14.03 1.95 8.79
C ARG A 74 12.96 3.05 8.80
N LEU A 75 13.35 4.29 8.54
CA LEU A 75 12.43 5.42 8.49
C LEU A 75 11.39 5.26 7.38
N TRP A 76 11.82 4.75 6.22
CA TRP A 76 10.92 4.37 5.13
C TRP A 76 9.90 3.35 5.62
N GLN A 77 10.36 2.21 6.14
CA GLN A 77 9.48 1.11 6.56
C GLN A 77 8.48 1.55 7.63
N GLU A 78 8.92 2.34 8.61
CA GLU A 78 8.07 2.88 9.66
C GLU A 78 7.00 3.81 9.08
N LEU A 79 7.37 4.74 8.20
CA LEU A 79 6.41 5.65 7.59
C LEU A 79 5.37 4.89 6.74
N ALA A 80 5.81 3.91 5.96
CA ALA A 80 4.90 3.07 5.18
C ALA A 80 3.89 2.33 6.09
N GLN A 81 4.38 1.77 7.20
CA GLN A 81 3.52 1.11 8.20
C GLN A 81 2.52 2.08 8.85
N GLN A 82 2.94 3.30 9.18
CA GLN A 82 2.04 4.33 9.73
C GLN A 82 0.94 4.71 8.74
N MET A 83 1.24 4.78 7.43
CA MET A 83 0.24 5.02 6.40
C MET A 83 -0.78 3.89 6.31
N GLU A 84 -0.33 2.63 6.29
CA GLU A 84 -1.22 1.47 6.30
C GLU A 84 -2.12 1.44 7.55
N LEU A 85 -1.55 1.77 8.72
CA LEU A 85 -2.30 1.86 9.96
C LEU A 85 -3.32 3.01 9.94
N CYS A 86 -2.96 4.15 9.34
CA CYS A 86 -3.89 5.26 9.14
C CYS A 86 -5.07 4.85 8.24
N LEU A 87 -4.81 4.18 7.13
CA LEU A 87 -5.85 3.62 6.24
C LEU A 87 -6.72 2.59 6.97
N ALA A 88 -6.13 1.71 7.78
CA ALA A 88 -6.85 0.71 8.55
C ALA A 88 -7.79 1.33 9.60
N ARG A 89 -7.38 2.44 10.23
CA ARG A 89 -8.23 3.21 11.16
C ARG A 89 -9.36 3.91 10.40
N ALA A 90 -9.02 4.61 9.31
CA ALA A 90 -9.96 5.32 8.47
C ALA A 90 -11.01 4.41 7.82
N LYS A 91 -10.70 3.11 7.65
CA LYS A 91 -11.61 2.09 7.12
C LYS A 91 -13.00 2.14 7.75
N LYS A 92 -13.07 2.23 9.08
CA LYS A 92 -14.34 2.21 9.83
C LYS A 92 -14.92 3.60 10.05
N THR A 93 -14.08 4.62 10.24
CA THR A 93 -14.54 5.98 10.58
C THR A 93 -14.89 6.77 9.32
N GLU A 94 -13.88 7.05 8.50
CA GLU A 94 -13.99 7.97 7.38
C GLU A 94 -14.50 7.28 6.13
N LEU A 95 -14.06 6.05 5.85
CA LEU A 95 -14.30 5.35 4.59
C LEU A 95 -15.57 4.48 4.61
N GLN A 96 -15.97 4.02 5.80
CA GLN A 96 -17.13 3.14 6.01
C GLN A 96 -17.14 1.92 5.06
N CYS A 97 -15.97 1.34 4.86
CA CYS A 97 -15.75 0.17 3.99
C CYS A 97 -15.38 -1.06 4.83
N GLN A 98 -15.59 -2.25 4.28
CA GLN A 98 -15.25 -3.51 4.92
C GLN A 98 -13.76 -3.84 4.75
N GLU A 99 -13.22 -3.49 3.59
CA GLU A 99 -11.85 -3.80 3.18
C GLU A 99 -11.25 -2.66 2.34
N VAL A 100 -9.94 -2.44 2.51
CA VAL A 100 -9.15 -1.51 1.69
C VAL A 100 -8.04 -2.32 1.01
N LEU A 101 -8.03 -2.34 -0.32
CA LEU A 101 -7.01 -3.01 -1.13
C LEU A 101 -5.94 -1.99 -1.51
N ILE A 102 -4.72 -2.23 -1.03
CA ILE A 102 -3.56 -1.37 -1.28
C ILE A 102 -2.66 -2.07 -2.32
N PRO A 103 -2.35 -1.43 -3.46
CA PRO A 103 -1.39 -1.96 -4.42
C PRO A 103 -0.05 -2.28 -3.77
N ARG A 104 0.59 -3.37 -4.23
CA ARG A 104 1.89 -3.81 -3.70
C ARG A 104 2.89 -2.66 -3.78
N GLN A 105 3.64 -2.44 -2.70
CA GLN A 105 4.66 -1.39 -2.58
C GLN A 105 4.13 0.05 -2.65
N LEU A 106 2.81 0.31 -2.74
CA LEU A 106 2.30 1.69 -2.81
C LEU A 106 2.73 2.52 -1.60
N ALA A 107 2.44 2.04 -0.39
CA ALA A 107 2.83 2.72 0.85
C ALA A 107 4.36 2.94 0.92
N GLY A 108 5.14 1.97 0.46
CA GLY A 108 6.59 2.09 0.39
C GLY A 108 7.07 3.15 -0.61
N ARG A 109 6.51 3.18 -1.82
CA ARG A 109 6.82 4.21 -2.82
C ARG A 109 6.53 5.60 -2.27
N ILE A 110 5.35 5.78 -1.68
CA ILE A 110 4.95 7.04 -1.07
C ILE A 110 5.91 7.43 0.07
N ALA A 111 6.28 6.50 0.94
CA ALA A 111 7.19 6.77 2.05
C ALA A 111 8.56 7.27 1.56
N ARG A 112 9.13 6.61 0.55
CA ARG A 112 10.38 7.05 -0.09
C ARG A 112 10.24 8.44 -0.72
N ASP A 113 9.17 8.67 -1.47
CA ASP A 113 8.93 9.97 -2.12
C ASP A 113 8.66 11.09 -1.11
N ALA A 114 8.01 10.78 0.01
CA ALA A 114 7.80 11.69 1.12
C ALA A 114 9.12 12.08 1.81
N LEU A 115 10.01 11.12 2.07
CA LEU A 115 11.35 11.38 2.63
C LEU A 115 12.16 12.31 1.71
N ARG A 116 12.16 12.03 0.40
CA ARG A 116 12.81 12.90 -0.60
C ARG A 116 12.19 14.30 -0.66
N THR A 117 10.86 14.39 -0.59
CA THR A 117 10.17 15.69 -0.61
C THR A 117 10.45 16.53 0.63
N ALA A 118 10.79 15.89 1.74
CA ALA A 118 11.10 16.53 3.01
C ALA A 118 12.58 16.87 3.18
N SER A 119 13.51 16.36 2.35
CA SER A 119 14.95 16.46 2.60
C SER A 119 15.51 17.89 2.57
N ASP A 120 14.82 18.80 1.87
CA ASP A 120 15.15 20.22 1.77
C ASP A 120 14.53 21.08 2.88
N GLU A 121 13.74 20.48 3.78
CA GLU A 121 13.10 21.18 4.88
C GLU A 121 13.90 21.06 6.21
N PRO A 122 13.79 22.04 7.10
CA PRO A 122 14.38 21.95 8.43
C PRO A 122 13.90 20.71 9.18
N CYS A 123 14.84 19.96 9.76
CA CYS A 123 14.60 18.68 10.43
C CYS A 123 14.05 17.56 9.54
N GLY A 124 14.04 17.74 8.21
CA GLY A 124 13.54 16.75 7.27
C GLY A 124 12.10 16.33 7.57
N LEU A 125 11.82 15.03 7.42
CA LEU A 125 10.51 14.46 7.70
C LEU A 125 10.04 14.69 9.15
N ARG A 126 10.95 14.82 10.12
CA ARG A 126 10.61 15.08 11.53
C ARG A 126 9.94 16.45 11.72
N GLY A 127 10.24 17.42 10.85
CA GLY A 127 9.60 18.73 10.82
C GLY A 127 8.23 18.74 10.14
N ALA A 128 7.73 17.59 9.67
CA ALA A 128 6.46 17.50 8.96
C ALA A 128 5.28 17.22 9.91
N VAL A 129 4.12 17.80 9.59
CA VAL A 129 2.84 17.15 9.88
C VAL A 129 2.32 16.53 8.57
N ILE A 130 2.13 15.22 8.58
CA ILE A 130 1.71 14.48 7.38
C ILE A 130 0.20 14.32 7.42
N GLN A 131 -0.50 14.89 6.45
CA GLN A 131 -1.95 14.75 6.32
C GLN A 131 -2.27 13.68 5.27
N VAL A 132 -3.11 12.71 5.62
CA VAL A 132 -3.45 11.59 4.74
C VAL A 132 -4.85 11.81 4.19
N HIS A 133 -4.99 11.77 2.87
CA HIS A 133 -6.24 12.00 2.16
C HIS A 133 -6.54 10.88 1.15
N LEU A 134 -7.82 10.72 0.82
CA LEU A 134 -8.30 9.92 -0.30
C LEU A 134 -9.03 10.81 -1.30
N GLU A 135 -8.62 10.75 -2.55
CA GLU A 135 -9.30 11.33 -3.71
C GLU A 135 -10.18 10.28 -4.38
N THR A 136 -11.47 10.57 -4.49
CA THR A 136 -12.46 9.77 -5.21
C THR A 136 -13.21 10.68 -6.18
N GLY A 137 -12.75 10.70 -7.43
CA GLY A 137 -13.30 11.57 -8.46
C GLY A 137 -12.89 13.01 -8.18
N SER A 138 -13.86 13.92 -8.05
CA SER A 138 -13.59 15.31 -7.64
C SER A 138 -13.56 15.52 -6.12
N ALA A 139 -13.94 14.51 -5.33
CA ALA A 139 -14.02 14.63 -3.88
C ALA A 139 -12.70 14.21 -3.22
N VAL A 140 -12.22 15.01 -2.27
CA VAL A 140 -11.08 14.69 -1.41
C VAL A 140 -11.56 14.55 0.03
N ARG A 141 -11.21 13.43 0.68
CA ARG A 141 -11.57 13.12 2.07
C ARG A 141 -10.32 13.03 2.93
N ALA A 142 -10.31 13.70 4.08
CA ALA A 142 -9.27 13.53 5.09
C ALA A 142 -9.43 12.18 5.81
N LEU A 143 -8.34 11.44 5.97
CA LEU A 143 -8.32 10.11 6.61
C LEU A 143 -7.66 10.14 7.99
N GLY A 144 -6.77 11.10 8.21
CA GLY A 144 -6.04 11.27 9.46
C GLY A 144 -4.70 11.97 9.25
N SER A 145 -3.93 12.04 10.33
CA SER A 145 -2.63 12.69 10.35
C SER A 145 -1.57 11.81 11.00
N ILE A 146 -0.34 11.89 10.50
CA ILE A 146 0.84 11.25 11.07
C ILE A 146 1.81 12.37 11.47
N VAL A 147 2.34 12.29 12.69
CA VAL A 147 3.36 13.22 13.20
C VAL A 147 4.62 12.39 13.47
N PRO A 148 5.61 12.40 12.56
CA PRO A 148 6.80 11.54 12.66
C PRO A 148 7.57 11.75 13.96
N ASP A 149 7.67 12.99 14.44
CA ASP A 149 8.32 13.30 15.70
C ASP A 149 7.54 14.38 16.46
N ARG A 150 7.03 14.04 17.65
CA ARG A 150 6.26 14.96 18.49
C ARG A 150 7.14 15.90 19.32
N SER A 151 8.45 15.65 19.40
CA SER A 151 9.41 16.53 20.09
C SER A 151 9.82 17.73 19.23
N VAL A 152 9.55 17.69 17.93
CA VAL A 152 9.85 18.75 16.97
C VAL A 152 8.57 19.50 16.63
N THR A 153 8.64 20.83 16.60
CA THR A 153 7.50 21.65 16.13
C THR A 153 7.42 21.56 14.61
N PRO A 154 6.27 21.16 14.02
CA PRO A 154 6.13 21.10 12.57
C PRO A 154 6.32 22.47 11.91
N THR A 155 7.10 22.51 10.82
CA THR A 155 7.39 23.73 10.04
C THR A 155 6.76 23.69 8.65
N PHE A 156 6.37 22.51 8.19
CA PHE A 156 5.65 22.28 6.95
C PHE A 156 4.62 21.16 7.10
N GLU A 157 3.64 21.18 6.22
CA GLU A 157 2.68 20.11 6.03
C GLU A 157 3.06 19.32 4.78
N LEU A 158 2.98 17.99 4.86
CA LEU A 158 3.09 17.09 3.72
C LEU A 158 1.78 16.31 3.56
N SER A 159 0.96 16.73 2.61
CA SER A 159 -0.29 16.07 2.28
C SER A 159 -0.04 14.89 1.32
N VAL A 160 -0.35 13.68 1.77
CA VAL A 160 -0.35 12.45 0.97
C VAL A 160 -1.77 12.21 0.48
N VAL A 161 -1.98 12.21 -0.82
CA VAL A 161 -3.29 12.00 -1.44
C VAL A 161 -3.28 10.67 -2.18
N PHE A 162 -3.90 9.66 -1.57
CA PHE A 162 -4.23 8.40 -2.23
C PHE A 162 -5.36 8.62 -3.24
N LYS A 163 -5.37 7.86 -4.34
CA LYS A 163 -6.44 7.90 -5.33
C LYS A 163 -7.25 6.60 -5.28
N ALA A 164 -8.57 6.68 -5.34
CA ALA A 164 -9.42 5.49 -5.47
C ALA A 164 -9.37 4.96 -6.91
N ASP A 165 -9.29 3.64 -7.06
CA ASP A 165 -9.39 2.97 -8.36
C ASP A 165 -10.87 2.79 -8.70
N GLN A 166 -11.38 3.66 -9.56
CA GLN A 166 -12.79 3.66 -9.98
C GLN A 166 -13.04 2.88 -11.26
N ASP A 167 -12.04 2.71 -12.11
CA ASP A 167 -12.18 2.20 -13.48
C ASP A 167 -11.85 0.71 -13.60
N ASN A 168 -11.04 0.14 -12.70
CA ASN A 168 -10.55 -1.24 -12.83
C ASN A 168 -11.23 -2.24 -11.86
N TRP A 169 -12.51 -2.05 -11.57
CA TRP A 169 -13.26 -3.01 -10.74
C TRP A 169 -14.16 -3.91 -11.60
N PRO A 170 -14.11 -5.25 -11.43
CA PRO A 170 -14.91 -6.20 -12.23
C PRO A 170 -16.42 -5.96 -12.09
N SER A 171 -17.24 -6.40 -13.04
CA SER A 171 -18.70 -6.20 -13.07
C SER A 171 -19.47 -6.71 -11.82
N LEU A 172 -18.80 -7.40 -10.89
CA LEU A 172 -19.33 -7.97 -9.65
C LEU A 172 -19.16 -7.07 -8.40
N ARG A 173 -19.12 -5.72 -8.56
CA ARG A 173 -19.09 -4.72 -7.44
C ARG A 173 -20.11 -4.97 -6.32
N HIS A 174 -21.21 -5.63 -6.65
CA HIS A 174 -22.31 -5.92 -5.73
C HIS A 174 -22.12 -7.20 -4.91
N LEU A 175 -21.25 -8.12 -5.34
CA LEU A 175 -20.98 -9.39 -4.65
C LEU A 175 -19.83 -9.28 -3.65
N PHE A 176 -18.82 -8.46 -3.98
CA PHE A 176 -17.81 -8.03 -3.02
C PHE A 176 -18.42 -6.85 -2.26
N GLY A 177 -18.42 -6.86 -0.92
CA GLY A 177 -19.04 -5.81 -0.10
C GLY A 177 -18.48 -4.40 -0.37
N LYS A 178 -18.64 -3.47 0.58
CA LYS A 178 -18.03 -2.13 0.47
C LYS A 178 -16.49 -2.25 0.49
N VAL A 179 -15.83 -2.56 -0.63
CA VAL A 179 -14.37 -2.68 -0.75
C VAL A 179 -13.85 -1.46 -1.48
N LEU A 180 -12.84 -0.82 -0.91
CA LEU A 180 -12.14 0.31 -1.52
C LEU A 180 -10.81 -0.16 -2.09
N LYS A 181 -10.60 -0.05 -3.40
CA LYS A 181 -9.30 -0.28 -4.01
C LYS A 181 -8.58 1.05 -4.23
N LEU A 182 -7.31 1.12 -3.85
CA LEU A 182 -6.46 2.26 -4.15
C LEU A 182 -5.80 2.08 -5.52
N SER A 183 -5.69 3.18 -6.25
CA SER A 183 -4.88 3.30 -7.46
C SER A 183 -3.40 3.28 -7.09
N PRO A 184 -2.52 2.75 -7.97
CA PRO A 184 -1.07 2.83 -7.77
C PRO A 184 -0.51 4.25 -7.92
N GLY A 185 -1.30 5.19 -8.46
CA GLY A 185 -0.95 6.60 -8.56
C GLY A 185 -1.35 7.39 -7.31
N PHE A 186 -0.58 8.42 -6.99
CA PHE A 186 -0.78 9.24 -5.80
C PHE A 186 -0.25 10.66 -6.02
N ARG A 187 -0.60 11.58 -5.12
CA ARG A 187 -0.08 12.95 -5.13
C ARG A 187 0.53 13.29 -3.78
N LEU A 188 1.67 13.98 -3.81
CA LEU A 188 2.27 14.65 -2.65
C LEU A 188 2.11 16.16 -2.79
N VAL A 189 1.66 16.81 -1.72
CA VAL A 189 1.52 18.26 -1.66
C VAL A 189 2.28 18.77 -0.43
N LYS A 190 3.40 19.45 -0.64
CA LYS A 190 4.19 20.06 0.43
C LYS A 190 3.82 21.53 0.56
N ARG A 191 3.49 21.98 1.78
CA ARG A 191 3.16 23.38 2.09
C ARG A 191 3.92 23.86 3.32
N LYS A 192 4.65 24.96 3.21
CA LYS A 192 5.31 25.59 4.37
C LYS A 192 4.27 26.25 5.28
N LEU A 193 4.35 26.04 6.59
CA LEU A 193 3.35 26.55 7.54
C LEU A 193 3.55 28.03 7.89
N TYR A 194 4.79 28.50 7.84
CA TYR A 194 5.18 29.86 8.25
C TYR A 194 5.78 30.67 7.09
N SER A 195 5.33 30.41 5.87
CA SER A 195 5.79 31.08 4.66
C SER A 195 4.62 31.34 3.72
N SER A 196 4.72 32.40 2.92
CA SER A 196 3.77 32.72 1.83
C SER A 196 4.08 31.97 0.53
N ALA A 197 5.12 31.13 0.51
CA ALA A 197 5.44 30.30 -0.65
C ALA A 197 4.26 29.38 -1.00
N GLY A 198 3.97 29.26 -2.30
CA GLY A 198 2.94 28.34 -2.80
C GLY A 198 3.29 26.87 -2.51
N PRO A 199 2.30 25.97 -2.47
CA PRO A 199 2.54 24.56 -2.25
C PRO A 199 3.27 23.93 -3.44
N LEU A 200 4.19 23.01 -3.15
CA LEU A 200 4.83 22.15 -4.13
C LEU A 200 3.94 20.92 -4.34
N ILE A 201 3.52 20.67 -5.57
CA ILE A 201 2.66 19.55 -5.93
C ILE A 201 3.44 18.58 -6.82
N GLN A 202 3.41 17.29 -6.47
CA GLN A 202 4.06 16.22 -7.22
C GLN A 202 3.06 15.08 -7.45
N GLU A 203 2.91 14.67 -8.71
CA GLU A 203 2.03 13.59 -9.16
C GLU A 203 2.87 12.37 -9.58
N PHE A 204 2.46 11.17 -9.16
CA PHE A 204 3.19 9.91 -9.35
C PHE A 204 2.29 8.76 -9.82
#